data_AF-A0A847FCZ0-F1
#
_entry.id   AF-A0A847FCZ0-F1
#
_cell.length_a   1.000
_cell.length_b   1.000
_cell.length_c   1.000
_cell.angle_alpha   90.00
_cell.angle_beta   90.00
_cell.angle_gamma   90.00
#
_symmetry.space_group_name_H-M   'P 1'
#
loop_
_entity.id
_entity.type
_entity.pdbx_description
1 polymer ?
#
loop_
_entity_poly.entity_id
_entity_poly.type
_entity_poly.pdbx_seq_one_letter_code
_entity_poly.pdbx_strand_id
1 'polypeptide(L)'
;MTEILKNKNLATRFQILVEIADKGPFIQQRQIAKTLGITPQAVSEYISRLTADGMLITEGRSCYRLSGEAVNWVIKMLREMDNYNSFILKAINNIATCAAVAEDDIAKNTEVGLKMKGGLLYASSQTGTGATGIAATSAGAGEDIGITAIKGIVELTVGSAGIIKIPGVERGGSN
;
A
#
# COMPACT_ATOMS: atom_id res chain seq x y z
N MET A 1 6.75 11.27 -10.88
CA MET A 1 5.30 11.25 -10.55
C MET A 1 4.68 10.21 -11.46
N THR A 2 3.99 9.22 -10.93
CA THR A 2 3.52 8.04 -11.68
C THR A 2 2.56 8.44 -12.80
N GLU A 3 3.01 8.37 -14.05
CA GLU A 3 2.19 8.79 -15.20
C GLU A 3 0.91 7.96 -15.32
N ILE A 4 0.94 6.70 -14.88
CA ILE A 4 -0.24 5.82 -14.84
C ILE A 4 -1.37 6.39 -13.98
N LEU A 5 -1.07 7.03 -12.86
CA LEU A 5 -2.13 7.56 -11.97
C LEU A 5 -2.82 8.79 -12.54
N LYS A 6 -2.19 9.46 -13.51
CA LYS A 6 -2.74 10.64 -14.18
C LYS A 6 -3.44 10.32 -15.49
N ASN A 7 -3.03 9.24 -16.16
CA ASN A 7 -3.48 8.92 -17.51
C ASN A 7 -4.26 7.61 -17.54
N LYS A 8 -5.59 7.74 -17.69
CA LYS A 8 -6.51 6.61 -17.82
C LYS A 8 -6.12 5.65 -18.96
N ASN A 9 -5.60 6.17 -20.07
CA ASN A 9 -5.18 5.34 -21.20
C ASN A 9 -3.98 4.45 -20.82
N LEU A 10 -2.95 5.03 -20.21
CA LEU A 10 -1.77 4.27 -19.74
C LEU A 10 -2.15 3.25 -18.67
N ALA A 11 -3.05 3.63 -17.75
CA ALA A 11 -3.56 2.72 -16.72
C ALA A 11 -4.28 1.50 -17.33
N THR A 12 -5.18 1.72 -18.29
CA THR A 12 -5.89 0.61 -18.94
C THR A 12 -4.97 -0.26 -19.79
N ARG A 13 -3.99 0.33 -20.49
CA ARG A 13 -2.94 -0.44 -21.20
C ARG A 13 -2.16 -1.34 -20.25
N PHE A 14 -1.73 -0.80 -19.11
CA PHE A 14 -1.04 -1.55 -18.07
C PHE A 14 -1.89 -2.72 -17.55
N GLN A 15 -3.15 -2.45 -17.21
CA GLN A 15 -4.07 -3.47 -16.71
C GLN A 15 -4.31 -4.61 -17.70
N ILE A 16 -4.44 -4.30 -19.00
CA ILE A 16 -4.60 -5.33 -20.04
C ILE A 16 -3.34 -6.19 -20.16
N LEU A 17 -2.15 -5.60 -20.12
CA LEU A 17 -0.88 -6.36 -20.17
C LEU A 17 -0.74 -7.28 -18.95
N VAL A 18 -1.10 -6.81 -17.76
CA VAL A 18 -1.07 -7.62 -16.53
C VAL A 18 -2.07 -8.76 -16.60
N GLU A 19 -3.30 -8.53 -17.10
CA GLU A 19 -4.32 -9.57 -17.23
C GLU A 19 -3.87 -10.68 -18.20
N ILE A 20 -3.24 -10.31 -19.32
CA ILE A 20 -2.68 -11.26 -20.28
C ILE A 20 -1.50 -12.04 -19.66
N ALA A 21 -0.65 -11.36 -18.88
CA ALA A 21 0.47 -12.01 -18.19
C ALA A 21 0.01 -13.01 -17.11
N ASP A 22 -1.04 -12.69 -16.34
CA ASP A 22 -1.58 -13.55 -15.28
C ASP A 22 -2.31 -14.78 -15.83
N LYS A 23 -3.16 -14.60 -16.85
CA LYS A 23 -4.01 -15.68 -17.39
C LYS A 23 -3.35 -16.55 -18.45
N GLY A 24 -2.13 -16.22 -18.86
CA GLY A 24 -1.43 -16.91 -19.94
C GLY A 24 -2.05 -16.61 -21.30
N PRO A 25 -1.46 -17.14 -22.39
CA PRO A 25 -1.68 -16.56 -23.70
C PRO A 25 -3.11 -16.75 -24.22
N PHE A 26 -3.83 -17.76 -23.74
CA PHE A 26 -5.19 -18.07 -24.15
C PHE A 26 -6.23 -17.32 -23.31
N ILE A 27 -6.49 -16.07 -23.67
CA ILE A 27 -7.50 -15.24 -23.00
C ILE A 27 -8.45 -14.57 -24.00
N GLN A 28 -9.75 -14.69 -23.72
CA GLN A 28 -10.78 -14.03 -24.51
C GLN A 28 -10.88 -12.55 -24.13
N GLN A 29 -11.00 -11.66 -25.12
CA GLN A 29 -11.18 -10.22 -24.88
C GLN A 29 -12.40 -9.90 -24.01
N ARG A 30 -13.46 -10.71 -24.11
CA ARG A 30 -14.67 -10.58 -23.29
C ARG A 30 -14.38 -10.81 -21.80
N GLN A 31 -13.44 -11.70 -21.49
CA GLN A 31 -13.00 -11.94 -20.12
C GLN A 31 -12.20 -10.75 -19.59
N ILE A 32 -11.25 -10.24 -20.37
CA ILE A 32 -10.49 -9.02 -20.03
C ILE A 32 -11.44 -7.84 -19.78
N ALA A 33 -12.44 -7.66 -20.65
CA ALA A 33 -13.44 -6.61 -20.53
C ALA A 33 -14.21 -6.71 -19.21
N LYS A 34 -14.62 -7.93 -18.82
CA LYS A 34 -15.30 -8.19 -17.56
C LYS A 34 -14.41 -7.90 -16.35
N THR A 35 -13.15 -8.33 -16.37
CA THR A 35 -12.20 -8.07 -15.27
C THR A 35 -11.96 -6.57 -15.09
N LEU A 36 -11.80 -5.83 -16.19
CA LEU A 36 -11.48 -4.40 -16.17
C LEU A 36 -12.70 -3.47 -16.11
N GLY A 37 -13.92 -4.01 -16.18
CA GLY A 37 -15.14 -3.21 -16.17
C GLY A 37 -15.29 -2.28 -17.38
N ILE A 38 -14.75 -2.67 -18.54
CA ILE A 38 -14.82 -1.91 -19.81
C ILE A 38 -15.52 -2.73 -20.90
N THR A 39 -15.82 -2.11 -22.04
CA THR A 39 -16.50 -2.81 -23.14
C THR A 39 -15.52 -3.73 -23.90
N PRO A 40 -15.98 -4.87 -24.46
CA PRO A 40 -15.14 -5.71 -25.32
C PRO A 40 -14.56 -4.96 -26.53
N GLN A 41 -15.29 -3.98 -27.06
CA GLN A 41 -14.84 -3.12 -28.16
C GLN A 41 -13.63 -2.27 -27.72
N ALA A 42 -13.66 -1.70 -26.52
CA ALA A 42 -12.53 -0.96 -25.97
C ALA A 42 -11.31 -1.88 -25.81
N VAL A 43 -11.49 -3.10 -25.28
CA VAL A 43 -10.41 -4.09 -25.20
C VAL A 43 -9.82 -4.40 -26.58
N SER A 44 -10.67 -4.58 -27.59
CA SER A 44 -10.21 -4.83 -28.96
C SER A 44 -9.35 -3.66 -29.49
N GLU A 45 -9.77 -2.42 -29.24
CA GLU A 45 -9.02 -1.22 -29.64
C GLU A 45 -7.66 -1.15 -28.94
N TYR A 46 -7.62 -1.41 -27.64
CA TYR A 46 -6.38 -1.45 -26.87
C TYR A 46 -5.44 -2.57 -27.35
N ILE A 47 -5.95 -3.77 -27.60
CA ILE A 47 -5.14 -4.89 -28.10
C ILE A 47 -4.56 -4.56 -29.48
N SER A 48 -5.36 -3.98 -30.39
CA SER A 48 -4.86 -3.55 -31.70
C SER A 48 -3.74 -2.53 -31.58
N ARG A 49 -3.88 -1.53 -30.69
CA ARG A 49 -2.83 -0.54 -30.43
C ARG A 49 -1.59 -1.15 -29.79
N LEU A 50 -1.75 -2.00 -28.77
CA LEU A 50 -0.65 -2.68 -28.11
C LEU A 50 0.11 -3.60 -29.08
N THR A 51 -0.58 -4.22 -30.03
CA THR A 51 0.04 -5.03 -31.09
C THR A 51 0.80 -4.14 -32.07
N ALA A 52 0.20 -3.02 -32.51
CA ALA A 52 0.86 -2.05 -33.39
C ALA A 52 2.11 -1.42 -32.75
N ASP A 53 2.07 -1.21 -31.44
CA ASP A 53 3.17 -0.67 -30.64
C ASP A 53 4.24 -1.74 -30.28
N GLY A 54 4.12 -2.97 -30.79
CA GLY A 54 5.08 -4.06 -30.52
C GLY A 54 5.04 -4.61 -29.08
N MET A 55 4.02 -4.25 -28.30
CA MET A 55 3.86 -4.67 -26.90
C MET A 55 3.25 -6.06 -26.79
N LEU A 56 2.43 -6.46 -27.77
CA LEU A 56 1.79 -7.78 -27.82
C LEU A 56 2.15 -8.51 -29.11
N ILE A 57 2.39 -9.82 -28.96
CA ILE A 57 2.55 -10.79 -30.04
C ILE A 57 1.25 -11.60 -30.11
N THR A 58 0.62 -11.64 -31.28
CA THR A 58 -0.60 -12.42 -31.51
C THR A 58 -0.28 -13.70 -32.27
N GLU A 59 -0.55 -14.86 -31.67
CA GLU A 59 -0.26 -16.18 -32.27
C GLU A 59 -1.50 -16.92 -32.79
N GLY A 60 -2.64 -16.24 -32.83
CA GLY A 60 -3.90 -16.81 -33.26
C GLY A 60 -5.10 -16.10 -32.63
N ARG A 61 -6.29 -16.66 -32.82
CA ARG A 61 -7.50 -16.10 -32.20
C ARG A 61 -7.39 -16.21 -30.68
N SER A 62 -7.47 -15.06 -30.01
CA SER A 62 -7.43 -14.97 -28.55
C SER A 62 -6.16 -15.56 -27.92
N CYS A 63 -5.05 -15.53 -28.66
CA CYS A 63 -3.73 -15.95 -28.19
C CYS A 63 -2.79 -14.74 -28.16
N TYR A 64 -2.49 -14.20 -26.97
CA TYR A 64 -1.70 -12.99 -26.78
C TYR A 64 -0.49 -13.27 -25.89
N ARG A 65 0.69 -12.83 -26.31
CA ARG A 65 1.90 -12.87 -25.46
C ARG A 65 2.50 -11.47 -25.35
N LEU A 66 3.01 -11.14 -24.18
CA LEU A 66 3.80 -9.93 -23.99
C LEU A 66 5.13 -10.06 -24.73
N SER A 67 5.56 -8.99 -25.40
CA SER A 67 6.94 -8.88 -25.87
C SER A 67 7.89 -8.59 -24.71
N GLY A 68 9.19 -8.76 -24.92
CA GLY A 68 10.20 -8.38 -23.91
C GLY A 68 10.14 -6.88 -23.58
N GLU A 69 9.79 -6.04 -24.56
CA GLU A 69 9.58 -4.61 -24.35
C GLU A 69 8.38 -4.34 -23.44
N ALA A 70 7.27 -5.06 -23.63
CA ALA A 70 6.12 -4.95 -22.75
C ALA A 70 6.43 -5.39 -21.31
N VAL A 71 7.19 -6.46 -21.13
CA VAL A 71 7.63 -6.91 -19.79
C VAL A 71 8.47 -5.82 -19.11
N ASN A 72 9.46 -5.28 -19.81
CA ASN A 72 10.30 -4.20 -19.29
C ASN A 72 9.48 -2.96 -18.93
N TRP A 73 8.51 -2.60 -19.77
CA TRP A 73 7.63 -1.48 -19.50
C TRP A 73 6.75 -1.71 -18.27
N VAL A 74 6.15 -2.90 -18.10
CA VAL A 74 5.38 -3.27 -16.90
C VAL A 74 6.26 -3.17 -15.65
N ILE A 75 7.48 -3.70 -15.67
CA ILE A 75 8.42 -3.60 -14.55
C ILE A 75 8.77 -2.15 -14.22
N LYS A 76 9.04 -1.32 -15.24
CA LYS A 76 9.32 0.11 -15.06
C LYS A 76 8.15 0.79 -14.35
N MET A 77 6.92 0.52 -14.79
CA MET A 77 5.71 1.10 -14.21
C MET A 77 5.50 0.67 -12.75
N LEU A 78 5.75 -0.60 -12.42
CA LEU A 78 5.70 -1.10 -11.04
C LEU A 78 6.72 -0.36 -10.14
N ARG A 79 7.95 -0.15 -10.62
CA ARG A 79 8.97 0.61 -9.87
C ARG A 79 8.56 2.05 -9.63
N GLU A 80 7.95 2.70 -10.61
CA GLU A 80 7.42 4.06 -10.43
C GLU A 80 6.31 4.10 -9.38
N MET A 81 5.41 3.12 -9.38
CA MET A 81 4.35 2.99 -8.37
C MET A 81 4.91 2.80 -6.96
N ASP A 82 5.92 1.94 -6.79
CA ASP A 82 6.55 1.68 -5.50
C ASP A 82 7.25 2.93 -4.93
N ASN A 83 7.96 3.67 -5.80
CA ASN A 83 8.55 4.95 -5.44
C ASN A 83 7.50 5.96 -4.99
N TYR A 84 6.35 6.01 -5.67
CA TYR A 84 5.26 6.90 -5.30
C TYR A 84 4.58 6.48 -3.99
N ASN A 85 4.39 5.19 -3.77
CA ASN A 85 3.87 4.65 -2.50
C ASN A 85 4.80 5.03 -1.34
N SER A 86 6.10 4.85 -1.52
CA SER A 86 7.13 5.26 -0.54
C SER A 86 7.09 6.77 -0.26
N PHE A 87 6.85 7.59 -1.28
CA PHE A 87 6.68 9.03 -1.13
C PHE A 87 5.42 9.37 -0.32
N ILE A 88 4.28 8.76 -0.62
CA ILE A 88 3.02 8.97 0.13
C ILE A 88 3.20 8.57 1.59
N LEU A 89 3.77 7.40 1.86
CA LEU A 89 4.01 6.93 3.23
C LEU A 89 4.87 7.92 4.03
N LYS A 90 5.96 8.43 3.42
CA LYS A 90 6.78 9.49 4.04
C LYS A 90 5.98 10.77 4.28
N ALA A 91 5.16 11.19 3.32
CA ALA A 91 4.35 12.40 3.44
C ALA A 91 3.32 12.29 4.58
N ILE A 92 2.62 11.15 4.71
CA ILE A 92 1.65 10.91 5.78
C ILE A 92 2.34 10.83 7.14
N ASN A 93 3.45 10.10 7.25
CA ASN A 93 4.18 9.96 8.52
C ASN A 93 4.82 11.27 9.00
N ASN A 94 5.04 12.24 8.10
CA ASN A 94 5.50 13.58 8.47
C ASN A 94 4.38 14.48 8.99
N ILE A 95 3.10 14.14 8.79
CA ILE A 95 1.95 14.96 9.19
C ILE A 95 1.41 14.56 10.57
N ALA A 96 1.51 13.27 10.94
CA ALA A 96 1.00 12.78 12.22
C ALA A 96 2.07 12.83 13.32
N THR A 97 1.92 13.74 14.28
CA THR A 97 2.63 13.63 15.57
C THR A 97 1.94 12.56 16.40
N CYS A 98 2.64 11.48 16.74
CA CYS A 98 2.16 10.46 17.67
C CYS A 98 2.63 10.78 19.09
N ALA A 99 1.74 10.64 20.07
CA ALA A 99 2.13 10.68 21.48
C ALA A 99 2.77 9.33 21.87
N ALA A 100 3.91 9.39 22.54
CA ALA A 100 4.60 8.25 23.14
C ALA A 100 5.03 8.60 24.57
N VAL A 101 5.46 7.61 25.34
CA VAL A 101 6.11 7.80 26.65
C VAL A 101 7.62 7.64 26.49
N ALA A 102 8.39 8.60 26.96
CA ALA A 102 9.85 8.53 26.94
C ALA A 102 10.34 7.47 27.96
N GLU A 103 11.18 6.52 27.54
CA GLU A 103 11.81 5.55 28.47
C GLU A 103 13.02 6.14 29.19
N ASP A 104 13.70 7.06 28.53
CA ASP A 104 14.88 7.78 28.98
C ASP A 104 14.77 9.25 28.59
N ASP A 105 15.72 10.08 29.05
CA ASP A 105 15.74 11.49 28.72
C ASP A 105 16.06 11.67 27.23
N ILE A 106 15.11 12.21 26.48
CA ILE A 106 15.20 12.37 25.03
C ILE A 106 15.21 13.86 24.69
N ALA A 107 16.19 14.28 23.90
CA ALA A 107 16.24 15.64 23.38
C ALA A 107 15.40 15.79 22.11
N LYS A 108 14.88 16.99 21.89
CA LYS A 108 14.25 17.36 20.63
C LYS A 108 15.16 17.10 19.43
N ASN A 109 14.58 16.64 18.33
CA ASN A 109 15.22 16.26 17.07
C ASN A 109 16.17 15.05 17.17
N THR A 110 16.10 14.28 18.25
CA THR A 110 16.83 13.00 18.36
C THR A 110 16.05 11.89 17.66
N GLU A 111 16.77 11.01 16.96
CA GLU A 111 16.20 9.77 16.44
C GLU A 111 16.03 8.76 17.57
N VAL A 112 14.83 8.18 17.67
CA VAL A 112 14.44 7.29 18.76
C VAL A 112 13.92 5.96 18.20
N GLY A 113 14.17 4.88 18.94
CA GLY A 113 13.50 3.60 18.72
C GLY A 113 12.09 3.61 19.30
N LEU A 114 11.16 2.94 18.63
CA LEU A 114 9.75 2.86 19.05
C LEU A 114 9.34 1.41 19.35
N LYS A 115 8.60 1.23 20.45
CA LYS A 115 8.03 -0.09 20.82
C LYS A 115 6.72 0.06 21.58
N MET A 116 5.86 -0.96 21.48
CA MET A 116 4.67 -1.06 22.31
C MET A 116 4.99 -1.77 23.63
N LYS A 117 4.51 -1.21 24.75
CA LYS A 117 4.57 -1.85 26.07
C LYS A 117 3.27 -1.54 26.81
N GLY A 118 2.54 -2.59 27.19
CA GLY A 118 1.27 -2.44 27.93
C GLY A 118 0.19 -1.65 27.17
N GLY A 119 0.21 -1.67 25.83
CA GLY A 119 -0.74 -0.92 24.99
C GLY A 119 -0.39 0.56 24.79
N LEU A 120 0.71 1.04 25.36
CA LEU A 120 1.24 2.39 25.12
C LEU A 120 2.47 2.33 24.20
N LEU A 121 2.62 3.37 23.39
CA LEU A 121 3.81 3.57 22.57
C LEU A 121 4.91 4.18 23.42
N TYR A 122 6.09 3.58 23.42
CA TYR A 122 7.28 4.07 24.10
C TYR A 122 8.35 4.47 23.10
N ALA A 123 9.08 5.54 23.43
CA ALA A 123 10.24 6.02 22.70
C ALA A 123 11.49 5.85 23.56
N SER A 124 12.58 5.34 22.99
CA SER A 124 13.88 5.26 23.66
C SER A 124 15.00 5.84 22.81
N SER A 125 16.02 6.41 23.42
CA SER A 125 17.21 6.90 22.70
C SER A 125 17.99 5.79 21.97
N GLN A 126 17.79 4.53 22.35
CA GLN A 126 18.37 3.38 21.66
C GLN A 126 17.57 3.01 20.41
N THR A 127 18.22 3.08 19.25
CA THR A 127 17.64 2.67 17.98
C THR A 127 17.86 1.16 17.76
N GLY A 128 16.76 0.39 17.80
CA GLY A 128 16.77 -1.04 17.48
C GLY A 128 16.49 -1.34 16.00
N THR A 129 16.32 -2.61 15.65
CA THR A 129 15.97 -3.08 14.27
C THR A 129 14.49 -2.91 13.91
N GLY A 130 13.70 -2.22 14.74
CA GLY A 130 12.25 -2.06 14.59
C GLY A 130 11.84 -0.71 13.98
N ALA A 131 10.74 -0.14 14.50
CA ALA A 131 10.29 1.18 14.12
C ALA A 131 11.16 2.28 14.75
N THR A 132 11.37 3.37 14.01
CA THR A 132 12.08 4.57 14.48
C THR A 132 11.26 5.82 14.24
N GLY A 133 11.60 6.92 14.91
CA GLY A 133 10.98 8.24 14.70
C GLY A 133 11.88 9.37 15.19
N ILE A 134 11.41 10.61 15.06
CA ILE A 134 12.11 11.82 15.50
C ILE A 134 11.31 12.51 16.61
N ALA A 135 11.97 12.80 17.72
CA ALA A 135 11.41 13.56 18.83
C ALA A 135 11.07 15.00 18.41
N ALA A 136 9.80 15.38 18.45
CA ALA A 136 9.32 16.73 18.15
C ALA A 136 9.58 17.71 19.30
N THR A 137 9.65 17.20 20.53
CA THR A 137 9.93 17.91 21.78
C THR A 137 10.97 17.14 22.59
N SER A 138 11.62 17.81 23.55
CA SER A 138 12.40 17.12 24.58
C SER A 138 11.45 16.61 25.66
N ALA A 139 11.75 15.47 26.26
CA ALA A 139 10.98 14.90 27.36
C ALA A 139 11.92 14.13 28.29
N GLY A 140 11.65 14.19 29.59
CA GLY A 140 12.32 13.34 30.58
C GLY A 140 11.75 11.93 30.61
N ALA A 141 12.48 11.00 31.21
CA ALA A 141 12.01 9.62 31.39
C ALA A 141 10.62 9.57 32.08
N GLY A 142 9.66 8.91 31.44
CA GLY A 142 8.27 8.75 31.90
C GLY A 142 7.29 9.83 31.45
N GLU A 143 7.76 10.89 30.80
CA GLU A 143 6.91 11.98 30.29
C GLU A 143 6.34 11.68 28.90
N ASP A 144 5.32 12.43 28.50
CA ASP A 144 4.79 12.38 27.14
C ASP A 144 5.72 13.09 26.16
N ILE A 145 5.95 12.43 25.03
CA ILE A 145 6.79 12.95 23.95
C ILE A 145 6.07 12.84 22.62
N GLY A 146 6.09 13.92 21.84
CA GLY A 146 5.59 13.91 20.47
C GLY A 146 6.63 13.31 19.54
N ILE A 147 6.27 12.28 18.78
CA ILE A 147 7.12 11.64 17.79
C ILE A 147 6.59 11.92 16.39
N THR A 148 7.48 12.27 15.47
CA THR A 148 7.18 12.53 14.06
C THR A 148 8.06 11.67 13.16
N ALA A 149 7.78 11.69 11.85
CA ALA A 149 8.60 11.04 10.84
C ALA A 149 8.85 9.54 11.12
N ILE A 150 7.82 8.85 11.64
CA ILE A 150 7.89 7.45 12.00
C ILE A 150 8.21 6.60 10.77
N LYS A 151 9.12 5.64 10.91
CA LYS A 151 9.51 4.68 9.88
C LYS A 151 9.50 3.27 10.47
N GLY A 152 9.30 2.28 9.61
CA GLY A 152 9.21 0.87 10.03
C GLY A 152 7.84 0.50 10.60
N ILE A 153 7.72 -0.73 11.07
CA ILE A 153 6.49 -1.28 11.67
C ILE A 153 6.72 -1.39 13.17
N VAL A 154 5.86 -0.76 13.96
CA VAL A 154 5.84 -0.98 15.41
C VAL A 154 5.16 -2.33 15.65
N GLU A 155 5.89 -3.30 16.18
CA GLU A 155 5.31 -4.60 16.52
C GLU A 155 4.21 -4.43 17.57
N LEU A 156 3.01 -4.90 17.22
CA LEU A 156 1.82 -4.86 18.06
C LEU A 156 1.37 -6.30 18.33
N THR A 157 1.22 -6.64 19.61
CA THR A 157 0.52 -7.87 19.98
C THR A 157 -0.98 -7.61 19.88
N VAL A 158 -1.65 -8.27 18.93
CA VAL A 158 -3.09 -8.13 18.74
C VAL A 158 -3.82 -8.78 19.93
N GLY A 159 -4.58 -7.98 20.68
CA GLY A 159 -5.49 -8.46 21.72
C GLY A 159 -6.86 -8.81 21.16
N SER A 160 -7.63 -9.63 21.88
CA SER A 160 -9.02 -9.95 21.53
C SER A 160 -10.00 -9.12 22.38
N ALA A 161 -11.00 -8.51 21.75
CA ALA A 161 -12.12 -7.87 22.44
C ALA A 161 -13.42 -8.59 22.09
N GLY A 162 -14.20 -8.99 23.11
CA GLY A 162 -15.52 -9.58 22.94
C GLY A 162 -16.62 -8.53 23.13
N ILE A 163 -17.49 -8.37 22.14
CA ILE A 163 -18.70 -7.55 22.27
C ILE A 163 -19.87 -8.50 22.47
N ILE A 164 -20.52 -8.42 23.63
CA ILE A 164 -21.74 -9.18 23.92
C ILE A 164 -22.92 -8.23 23.84
N LYS A 165 -23.88 -8.55 22.97
CA LYS A 165 -25.16 -7.83 22.90
C LYS A 165 -26.15 -8.51 23.85
N ILE A 166 -26.50 -7.82 24.92
CA ILE A 166 -27.57 -8.27 25.82
C ILE A 166 -28.91 -7.99 25.13
N PRO A 167 -29.85 -8.97 25.11
CA PRO A 167 -31.20 -8.73 24.60
C PRO A 167 -31.89 -7.61 25.39
N GLY A 168 -32.90 -6.97 24.81
CA GLY A 168 -33.72 -6.00 25.54
C GLY A 168 -34.48 -6.65 26.69
N VAL A 169 -34.93 -5.84 27.66
CA VAL A 169 -35.70 -6.29 28.83
C VAL A 169 -36.93 -7.10 28.39
N GLU A 170 -37.54 -6.73 27.26
CA GLU A 170 -38.70 -7.42 26.68
C GLU A 170 -38.42 -8.86 26.20
N ARG A 171 -37.15 -9.25 26.08
CA ARG A 171 -36.68 -10.58 25.67
C ARG A 171 -35.87 -11.29 26.76
N GLY A 172 -36.04 -10.90 28.02
CA GLY A 172 -35.37 -11.54 29.15
C GLY A 172 -33.93 -11.05 29.37
N GLY A 173 -33.61 -9.83 28.93
CA GLY A 173 -32.29 -9.20 29.13
C GLY A 173 -32.05 -8.62 30.53
N SER A 174 -33.03 -8.70 31.42
CA SER A 174 -32.89 -8.31 32.82
C SER A 174 -33.27 -9.49 33.71
N ASN A 175 -32.37 -9.86 34.62
CA ASN A 175 -32.80 -10.37 35.93
C ASN A 175 -33.26 -9.18 36.78
#